data_AF-E6N8T1-F1
#
_entry.id   AF-E6N8T1-F1
#
_cell.length_a   1.000
_cell.length_b   1.000
_cell.length_c   1.000
_cell.angle_alpha   90.00
_cell.angle_beta   90.00
_cell.angle_gamma   90.00
#
_symmetry.space_group_name_H-M   'P 1'
#
loop_
_entity.id
_entity.type
_entity.pdbx_description
1 polymer ?
#
loop_
_entity_poly.entity_id
_entity_poly.type
_entity_poly.pdbx_seq_one_letter_code
_entity_poly.pdbx_strand_id
1 'polypeptide(L)'
;MSKVPEVGELVIGRVREVKDYGAYVEIDEYPGYEGFVHVSEVSLKWVRNIREHLKEGQRTVFKIIRVNPAAMQADLSIRRVSQRERMEKLLEVKKASKVRRVLKILEEASGPQAVEKIYAKTRDTDVLYDIFEQISADQPVKQFFPQLDDKESETLRRAIEHEIRVREHEIKKDIIMRCEARRGVMAIREAAAAAEELAGPGETVEIRTKGAPVYGVLVKSSTREKSEELLSKVLEKCGEVLKKHGGVLEVKAA
;
A
#
# COMPACT_ATOMS: atom_id res chain seq x y z
N MET A 1 20.77 -6.67 -24.83
CA MET A 1 19.86 -7.13 -25.90
C MET A 1 18.57 -6.35 -25.76
N SER A 2 18.11 -5.68 -26.81
CA SER A 2 16.84 -4.95 -26.79
C SER A 2 15.70 -5.95 -26.60
N LYS A 3 14.93 -5.79 -25.52
CA LYS A 3 13.81 -6.67 -25.19
C LYS A 3 12.73 -6.49 -26.26
N VAL A 4 12.29 -7.58 -26.89
CA VAL A 4 11.22 -7.56 -27.89
C VAL A 4 9.92 -7.93 -27.18
N PRO A 5 8.82 -7.18 -27.38
CA PRO A 5 7.53 -7.54 -26.80
C PRO A 5 7.02 -8.87 -27.37
N GLU A 6 6.31 -9.65 -26.56
CA GLU A 6 5.75 -10.92 -26.98
C GLU A 6 4.24 -10.83 -27.23
N VAL A 7 3.74 -11.61 -28.21
CA VAL A 7 2.30 -11.69 -28.48
C VAL A 7 1.60 -12.34 -27.29
N GLY A 8 0.53 -11.71 -26.80
CA GLY A 8 -0.22 -12.14 -25.63
C GLY A 8 0.24 -11.49 -24.32
N GLU A 9 1.39 -10.82 -24.30
CA GLU A 9 1.90 -10.11 -23.12
C GLU A 9 0.96 -8.96 -22.70
N LEU A 10 0.83 -8.77 -21.39
CA LEU A 10 0.13 -7.62 -20.80
C LEU A 10 1.15 -6.53 -20.48
N VAL A 11 0.91 -5.33 -21.00
CA VAL A 11 1.79 -4.17 -20.86
C VAL A 11 1.03 -2.96 -20.35
N ILE A 12 1.72 -2.03 -19.70
CA ILE A 12 1.16 -0.72 -19.37
C ILE A 12 1.55 0.28 -20.45
N GLY A 13 0.58 1.04 -20.93
CA GLY A 13 0.83 2.07 -21.90
C GLY A 13 0.15 3.38 -21.56
N ARG A 14 0.74 4.48 -22.03
CA ARG A 14 0.17 5.82 -22.03
C ARG A 14 -0.37 6.14 -23.41
N VAL A 15 -1.66 6.48 -23.50
CA VAL A 15 -2.27 6.99 -24.73
C VAL A 15 -1.64 8.33 -25.07
N ARG A 16 -0.94 8.41 -26.21
CA ARG A 16 -0.33 9.65 -26.71
C ARG A 16 -1.31 10.45 -27.54
N GLU A 17 -2.01 9.77 -28.44
CA GLU A 17 -2.93 10.42 -29.38
C GLU A 17 -4.14 9.52 -29.67
N VAL A 18 -5.32 10.12 -29.76
CA VAL A 18 -6.55 9.41 -30.14
C VAL A 18 -7.05 9.93 -31.49
N LYS A 19 -7.22 9.03 -32.45
CA LYS A 19 -7.80 9.25 -33.79
C LYS A 19 -9.15 8.52 -33.90
N ASP A 20 -9.95 8.83 -34.91
CA ASP A 20 -11.29 8.22 -35.05
C ASP A 20 -11.25 6.69 -35.29
N TYR A 21 -10.18 6.19 -35.90
CA TYR A 21 -9.98 4.77 -36.20
C TYR A 21 -9.16 4.01 -35.14
N GLY A 22 -8.58 4.69 -34.15
CA GLY A 22 -7.71 4.06 -33.16
C GLY A 22 -6.93 5.04 -32.30
N ALA A 23 -6.04 4.52 -31.45
CA ALA A 23 -5.21 5.31 -30.56
C ALA A 23 -3.76 4.86 -30.59
N TYR A 24 -2.85 5.82 -30.57
CA TYR A 24 -1.42 5.58 -30.42
C TYR A 24 -1.04 5.59 -28.94
N VAL A 25 -0.26 4.60 -28.55
CA VAL A 25 0.09 4.30 -27.16
C VAL A 25 1.60 4.12 -27.05
N GLU A 26 2.18 4.79 -26.08
CA GLU A 26 3.57 4.56 -25.66
C GLU A 26 3.60 3.45 -24.61
N ILE A 27 4.38 2.40 -24.85
CA ILE A 27 4.48 1.25 -23.96
C ILE A 27 5.59 1.50 -22.93
N ASP A 28 5.24 1.47 -21.64
CA ASP A 28 6.14 1.83 -20.54
C ASP A 28 7.30 0.82 -20.41
N GLU A 29 7.03 -0.48 -20.60
CA GLU A 29 8.03 -1.54 -20.48
C GLU A 29 8.97 -1.64 -21.70
N TYR A 30 8.58 -1.07 -22.84
CA TYR A 30 9.31 -1.17 -24.11
C TYR A 30 9.52 0.22 -24.74
N PRO A 31 10.44 1.03 -24.20
CA PRO A 31 10.74 2.35 -24.77
C PRO A 31 11.16 2.25 -26.24
N GLY A 32 10.54 3.07 -27.09
CA GLY A 32 10.81 3.10 -28.54
C GLY A 32 9.89 2.22 -29.37
N TYR A 33 9.07 1.34 -28.77
CA TYR A 33 7.99 0.67 -29.49
C TYR A 33 6.75 1.55 -29.56
N GLU A 34 6.19 1.71 -30.77
CA GLU A 34 4.91 2.38 -30.98
C GLU A 34 3.77 1.37 -30.87
N GLY A 35 2.92 1.57 -29.85
CA GLY A 35 1.69 0.81 -29.67
C GLY A 35 0.54 1.43 -30.47
N PHE A 36 -0.28 0.60 -31.11
CA PHE A 36 -1.49 1.05 -31.79
C PHE A 36 -2.70 0.22 -31.34
N VAL A 37 -3.78 0.88 -30.94
CA VAL A 37 -5.05 0.25 -30.58
C VAL A 37 -6.09 0.61 -31.63
N HIS A 38 -6.51 -0.36 -32.44
CA HIS A 38 -7.60 -0.15 -33.38
C HIS A 38 -8.94 0.02 -32.64
N VAL A 39 -9.87 0.81 -33.20
CA VAL A 39 -11.19 1.07 -32.58
C VAL A 39 -11.97 -0.21 -32.24
N SER A 40 -11.80 -1.28 -33.03
CA SER A 40 -12.43 -2.58 -32.76
C SER A 40 -11.86 -3.34 -31.56
N GLU A 41 -10.66 -2.97 -31.11
CA GLU A 41 -9.94 -3.57 -29.99
C GLU A 41 -10.09 -2.77 -28.68
N VAL A 42 -10.89 -1.69 -28.70
CA VAL A 42 -11.15 -0.84 -27.53
C VAL A 42 -12.24 -1.45 -26.63
N SER A 43 -13.31 -1.99 -27.19
CA SER A 43 -14.47 -2.49 -26.45
C SER A 43 -15.11 -3.72 -27.10
N LEU A 44 -15.78 -4.53 -26.29
CA LEU A 44 -16.61 -5.65 -26.77
C LEU A 44 -17.86 -5.15 -27.54
N LYS A 45 -18.35 -3.95 -27.17
CA LYS A 45 -19.52 -3.31 -27.79
C LYS A 45 -19.08 -2.40 -28.94
N TRP A 46 -20.01 -2.08 -29.84
CA TRP A 46 -19.78 -1.09 -30.89
C TRP A 46 -19.41 0.26 -30.28
N VAL A 47 -18.31 0.85 -30.75
CA VAL A 47 -17.80 2.14 -30.28
C VAL A 47 -18.16 3.21 -31.31
N ARG A 48 -19.05 4.14 -30.94
CA ARG A 48 -19.37 5.31 -31.79
C ARG A 48 -18.31 6.39 -31.69
N ASN A 49 -17.78 6.60 -30.48
CA ASN A 49 -16.73 7.58 -30.22
C ASN A 49 -15.66 6.96 -29.30
N ILE A 50 -14.46 6.78 -29.85
CA ILE A 50 -13.31 6.22 -29.13
C ILE A 50 -12.86 7.12 -27.97
N ARG A 51 -13.07 8.44 -28.06
CA ARG A 51 -12.67 9.42 -27.03
C ARG A 51 -13.44 9.27 -25.72
N GLU A 52 -14.57 8.57 -25.75
CA GLU A 52 -15.32 8.19 -24.53
C GLU A 52 -14.61 7.08 -23.74
N HIS A 53 -13.79 6.28 -24.41
CA HIS A 53 -13.13 5.10 -23.85
C HIS A 53 -11.63 5.33 -23.58
N LEU A 54 -10.98 6.13 -24.44
CA LEU A 54 -9.57 6.47 -24.34
C LEU A 54 -9.38 7.97 -24.39
N LYS A 55 -8.62 8.49 -23.43
CA LYS A 55 -8.22 9.89 -23.36
C LYS A 55 -6.71 10.02 -23.52
N GLU A 56 -6.27 11.09 -24.16
CA GLU A 56 -4.86 11.43 -24.24
C GLU A 56 -4.28 11.60 -22.82
N GLY A 57 -3.07 11.06 -22.61
CA GLY A 57 -2.43 10.98 -21.29
C GLY A 57 -2.93 9.84 -20.40
N GLN A 58 -4.02 9.15 -20.75
CA GLN A 58 -4.53 8.01 -19.96
C GLN A 58 -3.52 6.86 -19.96
N ARG A 59 -3.21 6.35 -18.76
CA ARG A 59 -2.43 5.13 -18.58
C ARG A 59 -3.32 3.94 -18.24
N THR A 60 -3.19 2.83 -18.95
CA THR A 60 -3.94 1.60 -18.66
C THR A 60 -3.17 0.37 -19.15
N VAL A 61 -3.70 -0.82 -18.80
CA VAL A 61 -3.17 -2.11 -19.24
C VAL A 61 -3.73 -2.43 -20.63
N PHE A 62 -2.85 -2.94 -21.50
CA PHE A 62 -3.16 -3.42 -22.84
C PHE A 62 -2.60 -4.83 -23.02
N LYS A 63 -3.20 -5.61 -23.91
CA LYS A 63 -2.68 -6.90 -24.37
C LYS A 63 -2.08 -6.75 -25.75
N ILE A 64 -0.88 -7.26 -25.95
CA ILE A 64 -0.24 -7.30 -27.27
C ILE A 64 -0.91 -8.38 -28.11
N ILE A 65 -1.42 -8.00 -29.28
CA ILE A 65 -2.06 -8.95 -30.21
C ILE A 65 -1.17 -9.28 -31.40
N ARG A 66 -0.27 -8.36 -31.78
CA ARG A 66 0.67 -8.54 -32.87
C ARG A 66 1.89 -7.67 -32.63
N VAL A 67 3.06 -8.15 -33.05
CA VAL A 67 4.32 -7.40 -32.99
C VAL A 67 4.97 -7.42 -34.36
N ASN A 68 5.48 -6.27 -34.78
CA ASN A 68 6.37 -6.11 -35.92
C ASN A 68 7.73 -5.61 -35.42
N PRO A 69 8.69 -6.53 -35.16
CA PRO A 69 10.00 -6.15 -34.64
C PRO A 69 10.81 -5.27 -35.59
N ALA A 70 10.63 -5.43 -36.91
CA ALA A 70 11.36 -4.65 -37.91
C ALA A 70 10.94 -3.18 -37.93
N ALA A 71 9.65 -2.91 -37.70
CA ALA A 71 9.10 -1.57 -37.65
C ALA A 71 9.02 -0.98 -36.23
N MET A 72 9.40 -1.74 -35.19
CA MET A 72 9.21 -1.39 -33.77
C MET A 72 7.75 -1.02 -33.44
N GLN A 73 6.80 -1.76 -34.02
CA GLN A 73 5.37 -1.51 -33.85
C GLN A 73 4.68 -2.71 -33.17
N ALA A 74 3.70 -2.43 -32.33
CA ALA A 74 2.88 -3.44 -31.68
C ALA A 74 1.39 -3.05 -31.75
N ASP A 75 0.56 -3.98 -32.20
CA ASP A 75 -0.88 -3.84 -32.10
C ASP A 75 -1.33 -4.25 -30.70
N LEU A 76 -2.16 -3.42 -30.09
CA LEU A 76 -2.61 -3.52 -28.71
C LEU A 76 -4.13 -3.66 -28.64
N SER A 77 -4.61 -4.30 -27.57
CA SER A 77 -6.03 -4.47 -27.30
C SER A 77 -6.36 -4.21 -25.84
N ILE A 78 -7.45 -3.47 -25.62
CA ILE A 78 -8.04 -3.29 -24.28
C ILE A 78 -9.13 -4.35 -24.06
N ARG A 79 -9.91 -4.62 -25.11
CA ARG A 79 -11.03 -5.56 -25.10
C ARG A 79 -10.62 -6.96 -24.67
N ARG A 80 -9.41 -7.40 -25.01
CA ARG A 80 -8.87 -8.74 -24.72
C ARG A 80 -8.21 -8.86 -23.34
N VAL A 81 -8.24 -7.79 -22.53
CA VAL A 81 -7.75 -7.80 -21.15
C VAL A 81 -8.94 -8.04 -20.23
N SER A 82 -8.95 -9.17 -19.53
CA SER A 82 -9.97 -9.42 -18.50
C SER A 82 -9.79 -8.50 -17.28
N GLN A 83 -10.85 -8.32 -16.49
CA GLN A 83 -10.76 -7.53 -15.26
C GLN A 83 -9.72 -8.10 -14.29
N ARG A 84 -9.60 -9.44 -14.23
CA ARG A 84 -8.61 -10.14 -13.41
C ARG A 84 -7.19 -9.85 -13.88
N GLU A 85 -6.89 -10.10 -15.16
CA GLU A 85 -5.58 -9.82 -15.77
C GLU A 85 -5.18 -8.34 -15.58
N ARG A 86 -6.12 -7.41 -15.78
CA ARG A 86 -5.90 -5.99 -15.57
C ARG A 86 -5.53 -5.69 -14.12
N MET A 87 -6.26 -6.26 -13.18
CA MET A 87 -6.02 -6.05 -11.74
C MET A 87 -4.67 -6.63 -11.32
N GLU A 88 -4.33 -7.83 -11.79
CA GLU A 88 -3.05 -8.50 -11.54
C GLU A 88 -1.89 -7.66 -12.09
N LYS A 89 -1.95 -7.22 -13.36
CA LYS A 89 -0.88 -6.41 -13.95
C LYS A 89 -0.73 -5.04 -13.26
N LEU A 90 -1.83 -4.40 -12.89
CA LEU A 90 -1.77 -3.15 -12.13
C LEU A 90 -1.18 -3.35 -10.73
N LEU A 91 -1.43 -4.49 -10.10
CA LEU A 91 -0.83 -4.83 -8.80
C LEU A 91 0.68 -5.05 -8.94
N GLU A 92 1.11 -5.82 -9.93
CA GLU A 92 2.52 -6.06 -10.26
C GLU A 92 3.27 -4.73 -10.44
N VAL A 93 2.73 -3.80 -11.26
CA VAL A 93 3.37 -2.50 -11.46
C VAL A 93 3.38 -1.64 -10.20
N LYS A 94 2.34 -1.70 -9.37
CA LYS A 94 2.33 -1.02 -8.06
C LYS A 94 3.42 -1.54 -7.13
N LYS A 95 3.58 -2.88 -7.05
CA LYS A 95 4.64 -3.52 -6.27
C LYS A 95 6.02 -3.08 -6.76
N ALA A 96 6.27 -3.18 -8.07
CA ALA A 96 7.52 -2.78 -8.69
C ALA A 96 7.85 -1.30 -8.47
N SER A 97 6.85 -0.43 -8.57
CA SER A 97 7.01 0.99 -8.32
C SER A 97 7.42 1.30 -6.88
N LYS A 98 6.85 0.59 -5.90
CA LYS A 98 7.24 0.71 -4.49
C LYS A 98 8.66 0.22 -4.24
N VAL A 99 9.01 -0.98 -4.72
CA VAL A 99 10.37 -1.54 -4.62
C VAL A 99 11.38 -0.56 -5.20
N ARG A 100 11.12 -0.04 -6.42
CA ARG A 100 11.99 0.93 -7.06
C ARG A 100 12.19 2.20 -6.24
N ARG A 101 11.14 2.72 -5.58
CA ARG A 101 11.26 3.91 -4.72
C ARG A 101 12.08 3.62 -3.46
N VAL A 102 11.85 2.48 -2.81
CA VAL A 102 12.65 2.03 -1.65
C VAL A 102 14.14 1.93 -2.02
N LEU A 103 14.45 1.24 -3.12
CA LEU A 103 15.83 1.06 -3.58
C LEU A 103 16.48 2.39 -3.96
N LYS A 104 15.72 3.29 -4.59
CA LYS A 104 16.20 4.65 -4.91
C LYS A 104 16.57 5.44 -3.66
N ILE A 105 15.73 5.41 -2.61
CA ILE A 105 16.02 6.08 -1.34
C ILE A 105 17.29 5.50 -0.70
N LEU A 106 17.44 4.17 -0.73
CA LEU A 106 18.65 3.52 -0.21
C LEU A 106 19.90 3.91 -1.02
N GLU A 107 19.79 3.95 -2.34
CA GLU A 107 20.88 4.37 -3.23
C GLU A 107 21.31 5.81 -2.95
N GLU A 108 20.36 6.74 -2.81
CA GLU A 108 20.63 8.16 -2.55
C GLU A 108 21.32 8.39 -1.19
N ALA A 109 21.01 7.57 -0.18
CA ALA A 109 21.54 7.72 1.18
C ALA A 109 22.82 6.90 1.46
N SER A 110 22.95 5.72 0.86
CA SER A 110 24.01 4.74 1.15
C SER A 110 24.83 4.33 -0.09
N GLY A 111 24.51 4.84 -1.28
CA GLY A 111 25.22 4.56 -2.52
C GLY A 111 24.77 3.29 -3.24
N PRO A 112 25.16 3.12 -4.52
CA PRO A 112 24.75 1.99 -5.35
C PRO A 112 25.22 0.63 -4.82
N GLN A 113 26.32 0.58 -4.07
CA GLN A 113 26.82 -0.64 -3.44
C GLN A 113 25.82 -1.26 -2.45
N ALA A 114 25.01 -0.43 -1.78
CA ALA A 114 23.99 -0.92 -0.85
C ALA A 114 22.84 -1.63 -1.60
N VAL A 115 22.47 -1.12 -2.78
CA VAL A 115 21.47 -1.74 -3.65
C VAL A 115 21.99 -3.04 -4.25
N GLU A 116 23.27 -3.10 -4.67
CA GLU A 116 23.88 -4.34 -5.15
C GLU A 116 23.89 -5.44 -4.09
N LYS A 117 24.11 -5.09 -2.81
CA LYS A 117 23.97 -6.04 -1.70
C LYS A 117 22.55 -6.62 -1.61
N ILE A 118 21.51 -5.85 -1.88
CA ILE A 118 20.13 -6.37 -1.94
C ILE A 118 19.98 -7.31 -3.15
N TYR A 119 20.45 -6.89 -4.33
CA TYR A 119 20.36 -7.70 -5.54
C TYR A 119 21.18 -8.98 -5.51
N ALA A 120 22.21 -9.07 -4.67
CA ALA A 120 22.92 -10.31 -4.41
C ALA A 120 22.02 -11.41 -3.82
N LYS A 121 20.92 -11.02 -3.14
CA LYS A 121 19.89 -11.97 -2.67
C LYS A 121 18.93 -12.36 -3.78
N THR A 122 18.35 -11.37 -4.47
CA THR A 122 17.43 -11.58 -5.59
C THR A 122 17.21 -10.28 -6.37
N ARG A 123 16.99 -10.40 -7.69
CA ARG A 123 16.53 -9.31 -8.56
C ARG A 123 15.05 -9.42 -8.90
N ASP A 124 14.38 -10.46 -8.42
CA ASP A 124 12.95 -10.66 -8.59
C ASP A 124 12.19 -9.64 -7.74
N THR A 125 11.38 -8.83 -8.41
CA THR A 125 10.67 -7.71 -7.79
C THR A 125 9.54 -8.17 -6.87
N ASP A 126 8.86 -9.27 -7.20
CA ASP A 126 7.80 -9.80 -6.33
C ASP A 126 8.42 -10.36 -5.05
N VAL A 127 9.53 -11.10 -5.15
CA VAL A 127 10.24 -11.61 -3.97
C VAL A 127 10.78 -10.46 -3.11
N LEU A 128 11.34 -9.41 -3.71
CA LEU A 128 11.79 -8.22 -2.96
C LEU A 128 10.63 -7.53 -2.27
N TYR A 129 9.49 -7.37 -2.96
CA TYR A 129 8.30 -6.76 -2.39
C TYR A 129 7.80 -7.55 -1.17
N ASP A 130 7.73 -8.88 -1.27
CA ASP A 130 7.26 -9.74 -0.18
C ASP A 130 8.21 -9.72 1.02
N ILE A 131 9.53 -9.62 0.79
CA ILE A 131 10.53 -9.38 1.86
C ILE A 131 10.30 -8.02 2.51
N PHE A 132 10.07 -6.97 1.72
CA PHE A 132 9.85 -5.64 2.26
C PHE A 132 8.53 -5.55 3.06
N GLU A 133 7.49 -6.28 2.67
CA GLU A 133 6.27 -6.40 3.47
C GLU A 133 6.54 -7.07 4.83
N GLN A 134 7.37 -8.12 4.87
CA GLN A 134 7.78 -8.75 6.12
C GLN A 134 8.58 -7.80 7.03
N ILE A 135 9.50 -7.02 6.46
CA ILE A 135 10.28 -6.01 7.21
C ILE A 135 9.35 -4.91 7.74
N SER A 136 8.39 -4.45 6.93
CA SER A 136 7.35 -3.50 7.37
C SER A 136 6.46 -4.07 8.48
N ALA A 137 6.28 -5.39 8.53
CA ALA A 137 5.63 -6.12 9.61
C ALA A 137 6.57 -6.47 10.79
N ASP A 138 7.58 -5.64 11.03
CA ASP A 138 8.57 -5.72 12.12
C ASP A 138 9.62 -6.83 12.04
N GLN A 139 9.73 -7.58 10.94
CA GLN A 139 10.84 -8.52 10.81
C GLN A 139 12.19 -7.80 10.71
N PRO A 140 13.26 -8.31 11.33
CA PRO A 140 14.58 -7.69 11.28
C PRO A 140 15.16 -7.64 9.85
N VAL A 141 15.71 -6.50 9.43
CA VAL A 141 16.32 -6.35 8.09
C VAL A 141 17.45 -7.36 7.88
N LYS A 142 18.30 -7.55 8.90
CA LYS A 142 19.44 -8.47 8.86
C LYS A 142 19.05 -9.94 8.70
N GLN A 143 17.80 -10.30 8.96
CA GLN A 143 17.29 -11.66 8.68
C GLN A 143 17.30 -11.95 7.17
N PHE A 144 16.99 -10.95 6.35
CA PHE A 144 16.91 -11.10 4.90
C PHE A 144 18.19 -10.65 4.19
N PHE A 145 18.84 -9.61 4.75
CA PHE A 145 20.02 -8.98 4.19
C PHE A 145 21.14 -8.87 5.26
N PRO A 146 21.73 -10.00 5.70
CA PRO A 146 22.81 -10.01 6.70
C PRO A 146 24.07 -9.25 6.28
N GLN A 147 24.25 -9.04 4.97
CA GLN A 147 25.37 -8.33 4.36
C GLN A 147 25.30 -6.80 4.47
N LEU A 148 24.16 -6.24 4.90
CA LEU A 148 24.01 -4.80 5.13
C LEU A 148 24.64 -4.39 6.46
N ASP A 149 25.32 -3.25 6.48
CA ASP A 149 25.76 -2.64 7.73
C ASP A 149 24.59 -2.04 8.52
N ASP A 150 24.84 -1.56 9.74
CA ASP A 150 23.80 -1.04 10.63
C ASP A 150 23.11 0.21 10.05
N LYS A 151 23.88 1.08 9.41
CA LYS A 151 23.38 2.33 8.81
C LYS A 151 22.51 2.03 7.58
N GLU A 152 22.97 1.13 6.71
CA GLU A 152 22.23 0.63 5.55
C GLU A 152 20.94 -0.06 5.98
N SER A 153 20.99 -0.88 7.04
CA SER A 153 19.82 -1.58 7.58
C SER A 153 18.77 -0.62 8.11
N GLU A 154 19.18 0.39 8.87
CA GLU A 154 18.28 1.43 9.39
C GLU A 154 17.67 2.26 8.25
N THR A 155 18.47 2.64 7.25
CA THR A 155 18.02 3.39 6.08
C THR A 155 16.99 2.61 5.26
N LEU A 156 17.26 1.32 5.00
CA LEU A 156 16.35 0.44 4.27
C LEU A 156 15.03 0.28 5.01
N ARG A 157 15.07 0.05 6.33
CA ARG A 157 13.87 -0.04 7.17
C ARG A 157 13.01 1.22 7.06
N ARG A 158 13.61 2.40 7.26
CA ARG A 158 12.89 3.68 7.17
C ARG A 158 12.27 3.89 5.78
N ALA A 159 13.00 3.54 4.71
CA ALA A 159 12.49 3.64 3.35
C ALA A 159 11.30 2.70 3.10
N ILE A 160 11.37 1.46 3.61
CA ILE A 160 10.29 0.47 3.52
C ILE A 160 9.06 0.95 4.29
N GLU A 161 9.21 1.39 5.53
CA GLU A 161 8.10 1.86 6.38
C GLU A 161 7.36 3.06 5.76
N HIS A 162 8.09 3.94 5.07
CA HIS A 162 7.50 5.07 4.35
C HIS A 162 6.72 4.65 3.09
N GLU A 163 7.24 3.71 2.30
CA GLU A 163 6.68 3.33 1.00
C GLU A 163 5.64 2.19 1.05
N ILE A 164 5.83 1.28 1.99
CA ILE A 164 5.04 0.07 2.18
C ILE A 164 4.34 0.20 3.52
N ARG A 165 3.32 1.07 3.52
CA ARG A 165 2.42 1.23 4.66
C ARG A 165 1.66 -0.07 4.89
N VAL A 166 1.85 -0.68 6.06
CA VAL A 166 1.07 -1.85 6.49
C VAL A 166 -0.41 -1.48 6.46
N ARG A 167 -1.26 -2.42 6.03
CA ARG A 167 -2.71 -2.26 6.19
C ARG A 167 -3.01 -2.19 7.69
N GLU A 168 -3.23 -0.99 8.19
CA GLU A 168 -3.64 -0.75 9.56
C GLU A 168 -4.94 -1.51 9.83
N HIS A 169 -4.92 -2.41 10.80
CA HIS A 169 -6.12 -3.07 11.29
C HIS A 169 -6.74 -2.20 12.37
N GLU A 170 -7.94 -1.70 12.08
CA GLU A 170 -8.69 -0.85 12.98
C GLU A 170 -9.68 -1.68 13.79
N ILE A 171 -9.65 -1.54 15.11
CA ILE A 171 -10.65 -2.08 16.02
C ILE A 171 -11.38 -0.91 16.67
N LYS A 172 -12.71 -0.93 16.60
CA LYS A 172 -13.59 0.02 17.27
C LYS A 172 -14.33 -0.70 18.37
N LYS A 173 -14.26 -0.17 19.60
CA LYS A 173 -15.01 -0.70 20.73
C LYS A 173 -15.65 0.42 21.53
N ASP A 174 -16.89 0.21 21.93
CA ASP A 174 -17.58 1.13 22.83
C ASP A 174 -17.32 0.71 24.27
N ILE A 175 -16.96 1.69 25.09
CA ILE A 175 -16.77 1.55 26.53
C ILE A 175 -17.66 2.53 27.27
N ILE A 176 -17.99 2.18 28.51
CA ILE A 176 -18.73 3.00 29.43
C ILE A 176 -17.76 3.40 30.53
N MET A 177 -17.54 4.70 30.71
CA MET A 177 -16.73 5.23 31.81
C MET A 177 -17.61 6.05 32.73
N ARG A 178 -17.62 5.71 34.03
CA ARG A 178 -18.39 6.42 35.06
C ARG A 178 -17.50 6.79 36.22
N CYS A 179 -17.66 8.00 36.74
CA CYS A 179 -16.98 8.45 37.95
C CYS A 179 -17.85 9.50 38.65
N GLU A 180 -18.37 9.16 39.83
CA GLU A 180 -19.29 10.02 40.61
C GLU A 180 -18.54 10.97 41.56
N ALA A 181 -17.22 10.92 41.59
CA ALA A 181 -16.40 11.82 42.38
C ALA A 181 -16.56 13.29 41.94
N ARG A 182 -16.30 14.23 42.86
CA ARG A 182 -16.38 15.70 42.63
C ARG A 182 -15.56 16.18 41.41
N ARG A 183 -14.57 15.40 40.96
CA ARG A 183 -13.75 15.64 39.76
C ARG A 183 -13.85 14.51 38.73
N GLY A 184 -15.01 13.84 38.60
CA GLY A 184 -15.17 12.67 37.74
C GLY A 184 -14.83 12.90 36.27
N VAL A 185 -15.14 14.09 35.72
CA VAL A 185 -14.75 14.45 34.34
C VAL A 185 -13.23 14.52 34.17
N MET A 186 -12.51 15.00 35.19
CA MET A 186 -11.04 15.05 35.15
C MET A 186 -10.46 13.64 35.18
N ALA A 187 -11.00 12.75 36.02
CA ALA A 187 -10.58 11.36 36.07
C ALA A 187 -10.78 10.63 34.73
N ILE A 188 -11.89 10.91 34.02
CA ILE A 188 -12.14 10.33 32.69
C ILE A 188 -11.15 10.88 31.66
N ARG A 189 -10.85 12.19 31.69
CA ARG A 189 -9.84 12.79 30.81
C ARG A 189 -8.44 12.24 31.06
N GLU A 190 -8.07 12.07 32.33
CA GLU A 190 -6.78 11.47 32.73
C GLU A 190 -6.68 10.02 32.27
N ALA A 191 -7.74 9.23 32.45
CA ALA A 191 -7.80 7.84 31.99
C ALA A 191 -7.69 7.74 30.47
N ALA A 192 -8.33 8.64 29.72
CA ALA A 192 -8.23 8.68 28.27
C ALA A 192 -6.81 9.07 27.82
N ALA A 193 -6.25 10.15 28.36
CA ALA A 193 -4.91 10.62 28.01
C ALA A 193 -3.83 9.57 28.31
N ALA A 194 -3.89 8.93 29.49
CA ALA A 194 -2.93 7.90 29.88
C ALA A 194 -3.01 6.63 29.01
N ALA A 195 -4.17 6.36 28.39
CA ALA A 195 -4.32 5.26 27.46
C ALA A 195 -3.88 5.62 26.03
N GLU A 196 -4.07 6.88 25.62
CA GLU A 196 -3.57 7.38 24.33
C GLU A 196 -2.03 7.37 24.28
N GLU A 197 -1.36 7.60 25.42
CA GLU A 197 0.11 7.50 25.56
C GLU A 197 0.67 6.06 25.37
N LEU A 198 -0.19 5.03 25.36
CA LEU A 198 0.25 3.65 25.13
C LEU A 198 0.54 3.36 23.66
N ALA A 199 0.17 4.24 22.73
CA ALA A 199 0.41 4.03 21.31
C ALA A 199 1.92 4.04 21.01
N GLY A 200 2.45 2.90 20.53
CA GLY A 200 3.82 2.80 20.05
C GLY A 200 4.03 3.37 18.64
N PRO A 201 5.26 3.30 18.09
CA PRO A 201 5.54 3.68 16.72
C PRO A 201 4.66 2.90 15.73
N GLY A 202 3.89 3.62 14.90
CA GLY A 202 2.99 3.01 13.91
C GLY A 202 1.63 2.55 14.47
N GLU A 203 1.38 2.78 15.76
CA GLU A 203 0.09 2.51 16.40
C GLU A 203 -0.71 3.79 16.59
N THR A 204 -2.02 3.66 16.76
CA THR A 204 -2.88 4.79 17.08
C THR A 204 -3.93 4.36 18.08
N VAL A 205 -4.06 5.12 19.17
CA VAL A 205 -5.15 5.00 20.13
C VAL A 205 -5.88 6.34 20.14
N GLU A 206 -7.20 6.31 19.95
CA GLU A 206 -8.04 7.49 20.15
C GLU A 206 -9.25 7.13 21.01
N ILE A 207 -9.55 7.95 22.02
CA ILE A 207 -10.74 7.79 22.85
C ILE A 207 -11.62 9.02 22.71
N ARG A 208 -12.79 8.86 22.08
CA ARG A 208 -13.73 9.97 21.83
C ARG A 208 -15.06 9.74 22.51
N THR A 209 -15.66 10.81 23.03
CA THR A 209 -17.01 10.75 23.60
C THR A 209 -18.05 10.51 22.49
N LYS A 210 -18.96 9.56 22.71
CA LYS A 210 -20.16 9.35 21.89
C LYS A 210 -21.42 9.93 22.54
N GLY A 211 -21.27 10.53 23.72
CA GLY A 211 -22.35 10.95 24.60
C GLY A 211 -22.21 10.24 25.95
N ALA A 212 -22.07 11.00 27.03
CA ALA A 212 -21.82 10.43 28.36
C ALA A 212 -22.94 9.44 28.76
N PRO A 213 -22.63 8.30 29.39
CA PRO A 213 -21.29 7.84 29.82
C PRO A 213 -20.54 6.98 28.78
N VAL A 214 -20.89 7.04 27.49
CA VAL A 214 -20.36 6.17 26.43
C VAL A 214 -19.23 6.86 25.65
N TYR A 215 -18.15 6.11 25.45
CA TYR A 215 -16.94 6.53 24.74
C TYR A 215 -16.57 5.47 23.70
N GLY A 216 -16.15 5.91 22.52
CA GLY A 216 -15.60 5.04 21.48
C GLY A 216 -14.09 5.00 21.60
N VAL A 217 -13.54 3.80 21.72
CA VAL A 217 -12.11 3.51 21.62
C VAL A 217 -11.80 3.06 20.20
N LEU A 218 -10.84 3.72 19.58
CA LEU A 218 -10.27 3.38 18.29
C LEU A 218 -8.84 2.92 18.50
N VAL A 219 -8.52 1.71 18.06
CA VAL A 219 -7.15 1.20 18.08
C VAL A 219 -6.74 0.80 16.67
N LYS A 220 -5.57 1.23 16.23
CA LYS A 220 -4.95 0.84 14.97
C LYS A 220 -3.56 0.30 15.22
N SER A 221 -3.25 -0.84 14.61
CA SER A 221 -1.91 -1.43 14.59
C SER A 221 -1.70 -2.22 13.28
N SER A 222 -0.51 -2.77 13.10
CA SER A 222 -0.06 -3.46 11.87
C SER A 222 -0.80 -4.77 11.59
N THR A 223 -1.23 -5.49 12.64
CA THR A 223 -1.98 -6.74 12.53
C THR A 223 -3.18 -6.73 13.45
N ARG A 224 -4.17 -7.60 13.15
CA ARG A 224 -5.35 -7.77 14.02
C ARG A 224 -4.95 -8.15 15.44
N GLU A 225 -4.00 -9.08 15.60
CA GLU A 225 -3.53 -9.55 16.90
C GLU A 225 -2.93 -8.42 17.74
N LYS A 226 -2.06 -7.59 17.14
CA LYS A 226 -1.51 -6.40 17.82
C LYS A 226 -2.58 -5.38 18.17
N SER A 227 -3.57 -5.17 17.30
CA SER A 227 -4.69 -4.27 17.61
C SER A 227 -5.55 -4.81 18.78
N GLU A 228 -5.74 -6.12 18.89
CA GLU A 228 -6.45 -6.75 20.01
C GLU A 228 -5.64 -6.65 21.32
N GLU A 229 -4.33 -6.88 21.26
CA GLU A 229 -3.42 -6.72 22.41
C GLU A 229 -3.38 -5.26 22.91
N LEU A 230 -3.23 -4.30 21.99
CA LEU A 230 -3.22 -2.88 22.31
C LEU A 230 -4.56 -2.42 22.89
N LEU A 231 -5.69 -2.91 22.35
CA LEU A 231 -7.00 -2.64 22.94
C LEU A 231 -7.09 -3.17 24.37
N SER A 232 -6.60 -4.37 24.65
CA SER A 232 -6.59 -4.92 26.01
C SER A 232 -5.79 -4.02 26.97
N LYS A 233 -4.60 -3.57 26.57
CA LYS A 233 -3.76 -2.66 27.37
C LYS A 233 -4.45 -1.31 27.63
N VAL A 234 -5.11 -0.76 26.61
CA VAL A 234 -5.90 0.48 26.72
C VAL A 234 -7.03 0.34 27.74
N LEU A 235 -7.79 -0.75 27.68
CA LEU A 235 -8.90 -1.01 28.61
C LEU A 235 -8.42 -1.19 30.05
N GLU A 236 -7.33 -1.94 30.25
CA GLU A 236 -6.70 -2.14 31.55
C GLU A 236 -6.23 -0.82 32.14
N LYS A 237 -5.49 -0.02 31.36
CA LYS A 237 -4.98 1.29 31.80
C LYS A 237 -6.08 2.27 32.15
N CYS A 238 -7.11 2.40 31.31
CA CYS A 238 -8.26 3.24 31.62
C CYS A 238 -8.95 2.78 32.92
N GLY A 239 -9.11 1.45 33.10
CA GLY A 239 -9.70 0.86 34.29
C GLY A 239 -8.89 1.15 35.56
N GLU A 240 -7.56 1.02 35.52
CA GLU A 240 -6.68 1.35 36.64
C GLU A 240 -6.76 2.81 37.05
N VAL A 241 -6.68 3.73 36.08
CA VAL A 241 -6.76 5.18 36.36
C VAL A 241 -8.12 5.53 36.94
N LEU A 242 -9.22 5.02 36.36
CA LEU A 242 -10.56 5.28 36.89
C LEU A 242 -10.74 4.73 38.31
N LYS A 243 -10.25 3.52 38.61
CA LYS A 243 -10.34 2.93 39.95
C LYS A 243 -9.68 3.80 41.02
N LYS A 244 -8.55 4.45 40.73
CA LYS A 244 -7.88 5.39 41.66
C LYS A 244 -8.77 6.57 42.05
N HIS A 245 -9.71 6.94 41.18
CA HIS A 245 -10.66 8.03 41.41
C HIS A 245 -12.06 7.54 41.83
N GLY A 246 -12.23 6.24 42.13
CA GLY A 246 -13.54 5.66 42.46
C GLY A 246 -14.47 5.51 41.24
N GLY A 247 -13.93 5.55 40.04
CA GLY A 247 -14.64 5.31 38.80
C GLY A 247 -14.62 3.84 38.36
N VAL A 248 -15.51 3.51 37.42
CA VAL A 248 -15.64 2.19 36.82
C VAL A 248 -15.61 2.27 35.29
N LEU A 249 -15.05 1.23 34.68
CA LEU A 249 -15.03 1.02 33.23
C LEU A 249 -15.75 -0.28 32.92
N GLU A 250 -16.67 -0.24 31.96
CA GLU A 250 -17.36 -1.41 31.44
C GLU A 250 -17.21 -1.44 29.92
N VAL A 251 -16.95 -2.62 29.36
CA VAL A 251 -16.94 -2.81 27.91
C VAL A 251 -18.38 -3.03 27.45
N LYS A 252 -18.84 -2.24 26.49
CA LYS A 252 -20.19 -2.42 25.95
C LYS A 252 -20.24 -3.73 25.16
N ALA A 253 -21.17 -4.61 25.53
CA ALA A 253 -21.47 -5.80 24.74
C ALA A 253 -21.86 -5.37 23.31
N ALA A 254 -21.36 -6.11 22.32
CA ALA A 254 -21.62 -5.85 20.90
C ALA A 254 -23.09 -6.15 20.56
#